data_AF-A0AAW0FEC9-F1
#
_entry.id   AF-A0AAW0FEC9-F1
#
_cell.length_a   1.000
_cell.length_b   1.000
_cell.length_c   1.000
_cell.angle_alpha   90.00
_cell.angle_beta   90.00
_cell.angle_gamma   90.00
#
_symmetry.space_group_name_H-M   'P 1'
#
loop_
_entity.id
_entity.type
_entity.pdbx_description
1 polymer ?
#
loop_
_entity_poly.entity_id
_entity_poly.type
_entity_poly.pdbx_seq_one_letter_code
_entity_poly.pdbx_strand_id
1 'polypeptide(L)'
;MLRTVKPKNARSKRALDAREPKEVEDARIAIFVKGSHSGEKVNHAMKDIMALKRPDGISFSKKNVVRPFEDASSLDFWSQKNDASLFVVGQSTKKRPDGMVFRQDV
;
A
#
# COMPACT_ATOMS: atom_id res chain seq x y z
N MET A 1 16.25 2.59 -3.12
CA MET A 1 16.66 2.38 -1.72
C MET A 1 16.63 3.71 -1.00
N LEU A 2 15.77 3.88 0.02
CA LEU A 2 15.77 5.07 0.86
C LEU A 2 17.06 5.10 1.69
N ARG A 3 17.70 6.27 1.78
CA ARG A 3 18.96 6.45 2.52
C ARG A 3 18.70 6.19 4.01
N THR A 4 19.46 5.29 4.64
CA THR A 4 19.40 5.06 6.09
C THR A 4 19.88 6.32 6.81
N VAL A 5 18.95 7.08 7.37
CA VAL A 5 19.25 8.34 8.08
C VAL A 5 19.42 8.03 9.56
N LYS A 6 20.57 8.40 10.13
CA LYS A 6 20.79 8.33 11.58
C LYS A 6 19.70 9.16 12.30
N PRO A 7 18.92 8.56 13.22
CA PRO A 7 17.85 9.27 13.89
C PRO A 7 18.41 10.44 14.70
N LYS A 8 17.77 11.60 14.57
CA LYS A 8 18.17 12.83 15.28
C LYS A 8 17.51 12.95 16.65
N ASN A 9 16.39 12.24 16.88
CA ASN A 9 15.61 12.31 18.12
C ASN A 9 15.04 10.94 18.52
N ALA A 10 14.60 10.80 19.78
CA ALA A 10 14.06 9.54 20.30
C ALA A 10 12.80 9.05 19.54
N ARG A 11 11.96 9.97 19.03
CA ARG A 11 10.78 9.62 18.23
C ARG A 11 11.14 8.93 16.91
N SER A 12 12.09 9.50 16.17
CA SER A 12 12.59 8.92 14.91
C SER A 12 13.32 7.61 15.14
N LYS A 13 14.04 7.47 16.26
CA LYS A 13 14.65 6.19 16.66
C LYS A 13 13.58 5.10 16.84
N ARG A 14 12.56 5.33 17.68
CA ARG A 14 11.46 4.36 17.88
C ARG A 14 10.76 3.95 16.58
N ALA A 15 10.59 4.90 15.65
CA ALA A 15 9.96 4.61 14.36
C ALA A 15 10.85 3.76 13.42
N LEU A 16 12.17 3.85 13.54
CA LEU A 16 13.09 2.97 12.82
C LEU A 16 13.16 1.60 13.48
N ASP A 17 13.32 1.55 14.80
CA ASP A 17 13.35 0.31 15.59
C ASP A 17 12.05 -0.51 15.38
N ALA A 18 10.90 0.15 15.23
CA ALA A 18 9.63 -0.52 14.98
C ALA A 18 9.54 -1.22 13.61
N ARG A 19 10.33 -0.78 12.62
CA ARG A 19 10.38 -1.29 11.24
C ARG A 19 11.45 -2.37 11.05
N GLU A 20 12.29 -2.59 12.06
CA GLU A 20 13.29 -3.65 11.98
C GLU A 20 12.61 -5.03 12.00
N PRO A 21 13.17 -6.04 11.31
CA PRO A 21 12.64 -7.40 11.33
C PRO A 21 12.54 -7.95 12.76
N LYS A 22 11.45 -8.65 13.06
CA LYS A 22 11.17 -9.20 14.40
C LYS A 22 10.94 -10.71 14.28
N GLU A 23 11.24 -11.45 15.35
CA GLU A 23 10.95 -12.90 15.38
C GLU A 23 9.44 -13.17 15.34
N VAL A 24 8.65 -12.33 16.01
CA VAL A 24 7.20 -12.32 15.97
C VAL A 24 6.77 -11.05 15.23
N GLU A 25 6.23 -11.25 14.02
CA GLU A 25 5.81 -10.17 13.13
C GLU A 25 4.52 -9.49 13.59
N ASP A 26 4.43 -8.18 13.33
CA ASP A 26 3.23 -7.40 13.58
C ASP A 26 2.17 -7.62 12.49
N ALA A 27 0.98 -7.05 12.71
CA ALA A 27 -0.07 -7.08 11.70
C ALA A 27 0.34 -6.35 10.42
N ARG A 28 0.19 -7.03 9.28
CA ARG A 28 0.56 -6.46 7.97
C ARG A 28 -0.35 -5.31 7.58
N ILE A 29 0.25 -4.16 7.31
CA ILE A 29 -0.44 -2.95 6.84
C ILE A 29 -0.78 -3.10 5.35
N ALA A 30 -2.01 -2.72 4.99
CA ALA A 30 -2.51 -2.74 3.62
C ALA A 30 -2.73 -1.34 3.06
N ILE A 31 -2.22 -1.07 1.86
CA ILE A 31 -2.46 0.18 1.12
C ILE A 31 -3.48 -0.05 0.01
N PHE A 32 -4.51 0.78 0.01
CA PHE A 32 -5.53 0.82 -1.04
C PHE A 32 -5.23 1.97 -2.00
N VAL A 33 -4.87 1.61 -3.23
CA VAL A 33 -4.45 2.53 -4.28
C VAL A 33 -5.53 2.65 -5.35
N LYS A 34 -5.95 3.88 -5.62
CA LYS A 34 -6.77 4.19 -6.79
C LYS A 34 -5.89 4.33 -8.02
N GLY A 35 -6.11 3.49 -9.02
CA GLY A 35 -5.47 3.61 -10.34
C GLY A 35 -5.93 4.85 -11.11
N SER A 36 -5.45 4.99 -12.35
CA SER A 36 -5.78 6.11 -13.23
C SER A 36 -7.29 6.20 -13.53
N HIS A 37 -7.92 5.05 -13.77
CA HIS A 37 -9.35 4.93 -13.93
C HIS A 37 -9.91 3.87 -12.98
N SER A 38 -10.82 4.28 -12.09
CA SER A 38 -11.47 3.43 -11.10
C SER A 38 -12.98 3.61 -11.23
N GLY A 39 -13.71 2.53 -11.53
CA GLY A 39 -15.17 2.54 -11.56
C GLY A 39 -15.78 2.68 -10.17
N GLU A 40 -17.07 3.01 -10.10
CA GLU A 40 -17.78 3.17 -8.83
C GLU A 40 -17.84 1.86 -8.04
N LYS A 41 -18.13 0.74 -8.72
CA LYS A 41 -18.18 -0.60 -8.10
C LYS A 41 -16.88 -0.97 -7.41
N VAL A 42 -15.74 -0.79 -8.08
CA VAL A 42 -14.40 -1.05 -7.50
C VAL A 42 -14.13 -0.13 -6.30
N ASN A 43 -14.54 1.14 -6.38
CA ASN A 43 -14.34 2.07 -5.28
C ASN A 43 -15.17 1.72 -4.03
N HIS A 44 -16.40 1.23 -4.20
CA HIS A 44 -17.20 0.72 -3.09
C HIS A 44 -16.61 -0.56 -2.51
N ALA A 45 -16.27 -1.54 -3.35
CA ALA A 45 -15.63 -2.78 -2.91
C ALA A 45 -14.33 -2.52 -2.13
N MET A 46 -13.48 -1.59 -2.59
CA MET A 46 -12.26 -1.20 -1.84
C MET A 46 -12.58 -0.58 -0.48
N LYS A 47 -13.66 0.19 -0.34
CA LYS A 47 -14.06 0.76 0.96
C LYS A 47 -14.52 -0.33 1.92
N ASP A 48 -15.28 -1.30 1.43
CA ASP A 48 -15.80 -2.40 2.26
C ASP A 48 -14.65 -3.29 2.75
N ILE A 49 -13.72 -3.65 1.87
CA ILE A 49 -12.53 -4.43 2.23
C ILE A 49 -11.65 -3.65 3.23
N MET A 50 -11.53 -2.34 3.04
CA MET A 50 -10.80 -1.48 3.98
C MET A 50 -11.48 -1.43 5.35
N ALA A 51 -12.81 -1.42 5.41
CA ALA A 51 -13.54 -1.44 6.68
C ALA A 51 -13.24 -2.71 7.48
N LEU A 52 -13.12 -3.86 6.80
CA LEU A 52 -12.73 -5.14 7.42
C LEU A 52 -11.27 -5.15 7.89
N LYS A 53 -10.39 -4.41 7.22
CA LYS A 53 -8.95 -4.36 7.53
C LYS A 53 -8.58 -3.28 8.55
N ARG A 54 -9.53 -2.49 9.07
CA ARG A 54 -9.24 -1.50 10.12
C ARG A 54 -8.71 -2.20 11.39
N PRO A 55 -7.68 -1.66 12.06
CA PRO A 55 -7.06 -0.35 11.83
C PRO A 55 -5.92 -0.32 10.79
N ASP A 56 -5.44 -1.47 10.31
CA ASP A 56 -4.20 -1.62 9.50
C ASP A 56 -4.41 -1.33 8.00
N GLY A 57 -5.32 -0.42 7.67
CA GLY A 57 -5.68 -0.06 6.29
C GLY A 57 -5.41 1.41 5.98
N ILE A 58 -4.55 1.67 5.01
CA ILE A 58 -4.20 3.02 4.53
C ILE A 58 -4.90 3.29 3.20
N SER A 59 -5.65 4.39 3.12
CA SER A 59 -6.35 4.83 1.91
C SER A 59 -5.57 5.90 1.16
N PHE A 60 -5.26 5.69 -0.12
CA PHE A 60 -4.77 6.76 -0.98
C PHE A 60 -5.95 7.48 -1.66
N SER A 61 -6.08 8.77 -1.36
CA SER A 61 -7.17 9.61 -1.89
C SER A 61 -6.95 10.00 -3.35
N LYS A 62 -5.70 10.23 -3.74
CA LYS A 62 -5.30 10.63 -5.10
C LYS A 62 -5.30 9.43 -6.06
N LYS A 63 -5.64 9.70 -7.32
CA LYS A 63 -5.46 8.74 -8.42
C LYS A 63 -3.97 8.66 -8.77
N ASN A 64 -3.44 7.46 -8.87
CA ASN A 64 -2.05 7.21 -9.23
C ASN A 64 -1.98 6.42 -10.53
N VAL A 65 -1.10 6.85 -11.43
CA VAL A 65 -0.83 6.10 -12.67
C VAL A 65 0.14 4.98 -12.30
N VAL A 66 -0.41 3.81 -11.97
CA VAL A 66 0.37 2.62 -11.63
C VAL A 66 -0.03 1.51 -12.57
N ARG A 67 0.98 0.79 -13.07
CA ARG A 67 0.82 -0.40 -13.90
C ARG A 67 1.56 -1.55 -13.21
N PRO A 68 0.90 -2.25 -12.26
CA PRO A 68 1.58 -3.19 -11.37
C PRO A 68 2.35 -4.31 -12.06
N PHE A 69 1.97 -4.64 -13.29
CA PHE A 69 2.60 -5.70 -14.10
C PHE A 69 3.68 -5.19 -15.07
N GLU A 70 3.85 -3.87 -15.21
CA GLU A 70 4.88 -3.26 -16.06
C GLU A 70 6.02 -2.69 -15.21
N ASP A 71 5.69 -1.93 -14.15
CA ASP A 71 6.66 -1.35 -13.24
C ASP A 71 6.18 -1.40 -11.78
N ALA A 72 7.03 -1.97 -10.92
CA ALA A 72 6.81 -2.13 -9.49
C ALA A 72 7.38 -0.97 -8.66
N SER A 73 8.22 -0.09 -9.24
CA SER A 73 9.01 0.90 -8.51
C SER A 73 8.18 1.82 -7.62
N SER A 74 6.99 2.22 -8.07
CA SER A 74 6.08 3.07 -7.29
C SER A 74 5.51 2.36 -6.07
N LEU A 75 5.18 1.07 -6.21
CA LEU A 75 4.63 0.25 -5.13
C LEU A 75 5.72 -0.02 -4.08
N ASP A 76 6.95 -0.32 -4.52
CA ASP A 76 8.10 -0.55 -3.63
C ASP A 76 8.45 0.72 -2.83
N PHE A 77 8.39 1.87 -3.49
CA PHE A 77 8.57 3.17 -2.83
C PHE A 77 7.51 3.43 -1.76
N TRP A 78 6.25 3.08 -2.03
CA TRP A 78 5.18 3.23 -1.04
C TRP A 78 5.27 2.22 0.10
N SER A 79 5.71 0.99 -0.19
CA SER A 79 5.97 -0.05 0.80
C SER A 79 6.98 0.46 1.83
N GLN A 80 8.16 0.88 1.38
CA GLN A 80 9.21 1.37 2.28
C GLN A 80 8.81 2.64 3.04
N LYS A 81 8.00 3.51 2.41
CA LYS A 81 7.60 4.78 3.02
C LYS A 81 6.57 4.58 4.13
N ASN A 82 5.56 3.75 3.89
CA ASN A 82 4.42 3.56 4.79
C ASN A 82 4.54 2.31 5.65
N ASP A 83 5.61 1.52 5.48
CA ASP A 83 5.80 0.25 6.19
C ASP A 83 4.67 -0.75 5.92
N ALA A 84 4.34 -0.93 4.64
CA ALA A 84 3.20 -1.72 4.22
C ALA A 84 3.61 -2.82 3.25
N SER A 85 3.22 -4.06 3.56
CA SER A 85 3.50 -5.23 2.73
C SER A 85 2.35 -5.62 1.83
N LEU A 86 1.12 -5.16 2.11
CA LEU A 86 -0.06 -5.51 1.32
C LEU A 86 -0.54 -4.33 0.47
N PHE A 87 -0.94 -4.62 -0.77
CA PHE A 87 -1.47 -3.63 -1.70
C PHE A 87 -2.73 -4.13 -2.38
N VAL A 88 -3.69 -3.22 -2.52
CA VAL A 88 -4.89 -3.39 -3.32
C VAL A 88 -4.97 -2.24 -4.31
N VAL A 89 -4.81 -2.52 -5.60
CA VAL A 89 -4.88 -1.53 -6.68
C VAL A 89 -6.19 -1.69 -7.44
N GLY A 90 -7.08 -0.71 -7.33
CA GLY A 90 -8.33 -0.67 -8.10
C GLY A 90 -8.15 0.01 -9.45
N GLN A 91 -8.43 -0.71 -10.54
CA GLN A 91 -8.38 -0.17 -11.91
C GLN A 91 -9.45 -0.79 -12.81
N SER A 92 -10.13 0.02 -13.62
CA SER A 92 -11.12 -0.45 -14.58
C SER A 92 -10.69 -0.09 -16.00
N THR A 93 -10.72 -1.07 -16.90
CA THR A 93 -10.37 -0.89 -18.32
C THR A 93 -11.38 -1.64 -19.20
N LYS A 94 -11.45 -1.33 -20.49
CA LYS A 94 -12.35 -2.07 -21.41
C LYS A 94 -12.06 -3.58 -21.46
N LYS A 95 -10.78 -3.96 -21.42
CA LYS A 95 -10.35 -5.37 -21.44
C LYS A 95 -10.56 -6.07 -20.09
N ARG A 96 -10.51 -5.31 -18.99
CA ARG A 96 -10.67 -5.80 -17.62
C ARG A 96 -11.56 -4.81 -16.86
N PRO A 97 -12.89 -4.90 -17.00
CA PRO A 97 -13.81 -4.07 -16.26
C PRO A 97 -13.75 -4.46 -14.78
N ASP A 98 -13.88 -3.46 -13.90
CA ASP A 98 -13.91 -3.62 -12.45
C ASP A 98 -12.72 -4.41 -11.85
N GLY A 99 -11.53 -4.22 -12.42
CA GLY A 99 -10.32 -4.92 -12.01
C GLY A 99 -9.79 -4.48 -10.65
N MET A 100 -9.36 -5.45 -9.86
CA MET A 100 -8.58 -5.25 -8.65
C MET A 100 -7.34 -6.14 -8.69
N VAL A 101 -6.19 -5.56 -8.35
CA VAL A 101 -4.92 -6.26 -8.29
C VAL A 101 -4.48 -6.32 -6.83
N PHE A 102 -4.19 -7.52 -6.36
CA PHE A 102 -3.62 -7.75 -5.04
C PHE A 102 -2.13 -8.03 -5.19
N ARG A 103 -1.31 -7.35 -4.38
CA ARG A 103 0.12 -7.62 -4.28
C ARG A 103 0.48 -7.76 -2.81
N GLN A 104 1.36 -8.71 -2.54
CA GLN A 104 2.06 -8.82 -1.28
C GLN A 104 3.55 -8.73 -1.57
N ASP A 105 4.23 -7.79 -0.94
CA ASP A 105 5.68 -7.80 -0.86
C ASP A 105 6.13 -8.58 0.37
N VAL A 106 7.28 -9.25 0.21
CA VAL A 106 7.95 -10.05 1.24
C VAL A 106 8.94 -9.16 1.99
#